data_AF-A0A396I259-F1
#
_entry.id   AF-A0A396I259-F1
#
_cell.length_a   1.000
_cell.length_b   1.000
_cell.length_c   1.000
_cell.angle_alpha   90.00
_cell.angle_beta   90.00
_cell.angle_gamma   90.00
#
_symmetry.space_group_name_H-M   'P 1'
#
loop_
_entity.id
_entity.type
_entity.pdbx_description
1 polymer ?
#
loop_
_entity_poly.entity_id
_entity_poly.type
_entity_poly.pdbx_seq_one_letter_code
_entity_poly.pdbx_strand_id
1 'polypeptide(L)'
;MDGQSSRAFGSTSLQLDTSEKTDGVESLYNGILANLQESSDPSKLVLEMILNPIFPLCQKGDNVVIIVDYQIYLLEQLMRISPDIEPCVRKEALKLAFDLKANMKENTEFFLAVLGFLMLLSIYKLLDSFDEDEVLELFAFVALHKIAVELFESLGFANRVSDFVKHLINRKQIVAAVRFSCAYDLDDEDQLVDMLREHVQNAKLICESFCKKTNSIEIKDKARDQEIASLGTVLQCISENRLESADLLHKEIDHRILVLKSHKGN
;
A
#
# COMPACT_ATOMS: atom_id res chain seq x y z
N MET A 1 15.45 -2.04 -38.86
CA MET A 1 14.88 -0.77 -38.39
C MET A 1 14.24 -1.07 -37.07
N ASP A 2 15.07 -0.92 -36.05
CA ASP A 2 14.83 -1.32 -34.67
C ASP A 2 13.98 -0.27 -33.95
N GLY A 3 13.21 -0.72 -32.98
CA GLY A 3 12.36 0.13 -32.14
C GLY A 3 11.79 -0.64 -30.95
N GLN A 4 12.65 -1.36 -30.22
CA GLN A 4 12.32 -1.93 -28.91
C GLN A 4 12.33 -0.80 -27.88
N SER A 5 11.14 -0.40 -27.42
CA SER A 5 10.98 0.56 -26.33
C SER A 5 11.02 -0.18 -24.99
N SER A 6 12.22 -0.38 -24.45
CA SER A 6 12.41 -0.82 -23.07
C SER A 6 11.96 0.28 -22.11
N ARG A 7 10.87 0.03 -21.37
CA ARG A 7 10.43 0.86 -20.24
C ARG A 7 11.44 0.70 -19.09
N ALA A 8 12.27 1.72 -18.89
CA ALA A 8 13.09 1.84 -17.69
C ALA A 8 12.20 2.23 -16.51
N PHE A 9 12.02 1.32 -15.55
CA PHE A 9 11.34 1.61 -14.29
C PHE A 9 12.24 2.52 -13.45
N GLY A 10 11.72 3.71 -13.15
CA GLY A 10 12.37 4.67 -12.26
C GLY A 10 12.48 4.09 -10.85
N SER A 11 13.71 3.99 -10.37
CA SER A 11 14.07 3.68 -9.00
C SER A 11 13.72 4.85 -8.08
N THR A 12 12.48 4.90 -7.58
CA THR A 12 12.13 5.83 -6.50
C THR A 12 12.59 5.23 -5.17
N SER A 13 13.78 5.66 -4.75
CA SER A 13 14.34 5.39 -3.43
C SER A 13 13.42 5.96 -2.35
N LEU A 14 13.15 5.18 -1.30
CA LEU A 14 12.38 5.61 -0.14
C LEU A 14 13.18 6.70 0.60
N GLN A 15 12.78 7.96 0.45
CA GLN A 15 13.25 9.03 1.33
C GLN A 15 12.55 8.89 2.68
N LEU A 16 13.31 8.46 3.69
CA LEU A 16 12.89 8.47 5.08
C LEU A 16 13.59 9.65 5.78
N ASP A 17 12.79 10.58 6.29
CA ASP A 17 13.27 11.74 7.03
C ASP A 17 13.79 11.36 8.42
N THR A 18 14.80 12.10 8.87
CA THR A 18 15.37 12.25 10.23
C THR A 18 16.53 11.35 10.73
N SER A 19 17.72 11.98 10.69
CA SER A 19 18.71 12.17 11.76
C SER A 19 19.46 10.95 12.36
N GLU A 20 20.73 10.84 11.97
CA GLU A 20 21.88 10.27 12.71
C GLU A 20 21.93 8.76 13.05
N LYS A 21 21.12 7.91 12.40
CA LYS A 21 21.22 6.42 12.51
C LYS A 21 21.29 5.66 11.18
N THR A 22 21.71 6.30 10.10
CA THR A 22 21.56 5.76 8.73
C THR A 22 22.59 4.70 8.33
N ASP A 23 23.83 4.79 8.81
CA ASP A 23 24.95 3.98 8.29
C ASP A 23 24.81 2.47 8.57
N GLY A 24 24.34 2.08 9.77
CA GLY A 24 24.18 0.67 10.15
C GLY A 24 22.97 -0.02 9.50
N VAL A 25 21.87 0.73 9.29
CA VAL A 25 20.64 0.20 8.69
C VAL A 25 20.79 0.05 7.18
N GLU A 26 21.42 1.02 6.52
CA GLU A 26 21.72 0.98 5.09
C GLU A 26 22.71 -0.16 4.75
N SER A 27 23.74 -0.35 5.58
CA SER A 27 24.66 -1.50 5.47
C SER A 27 23.94 -2.84 5.59
N LEU A 28 22.97 -2.97 6.50
CA LEU A 28 22.16 -4.17 6.65
C LEU A 28 21.32 -4.47 5.40
N TYR A 29 20.61 -3.47 4.86
CA TYR A 29 19.79 -3.65 3.66
C TYR A 29 20.62 -4.00 2.42
N ASN A 30 21.81 -3.40 2.28
CA ASN A 30 22.75 -3.71 1.21
C ASN A 30 23.30 -5.13 1.33
N GLY A 31 23.66 -5.57 2.54
CA GLY A 31 24.10 -6.94 2.80
C GLY A 31 22.99 -7.97 2.51
N ILE A 32 21.75 -7.67 2.90
CA ILE A 32 20.58 -8.50 2.58
C ILE A 32 20.40 -8.62 1.06
N LEU A 33 20.47 -7.51 0.33
CA LEU A 33 20.29 -7.52 -1.12
C LEU A 33 21.38 -8.33 -1.82
N ALA A 34 22.64 -8.17 -1.42
CA ALA A 34 23.76 -8.96 -1.94
C ALA A 34 23.54 -10.46 -1.69
N ASN A 35 23.15 -10.83 -0.47
CA ASN A 35 22.86 -12.23 -0.12
C ASN A 35 21.71 -12.80 -0.96
N LEU A 36 20.67 -12.02 -1.24
CA LEU A 36 19.56 -12.46 -2.09
C LEU A 36 19.99 -12.67 -3.54
N GLN A 37 20.86 -11.79 -4.07
CA GLN A 37 21.35 -11.90 -5.44
C GLN A 37 22.34 -13.06 -5.63
N GLU A 38 23.13 -13.38 -4.60
CA GLU A 38 24.10 -14.47 -4.62
C GLU A 38 23.49 -15.83 -4.22
N SER A 39 22.28 -15.84 -3.65
CA SER A 39 21.60 -17.06 -3.25
C SER A 39 21.19 -17.90 -4.47
N SER A 40 21.45 -19.20 -4.39
CA SER A 40 20.93 -20.17 -5.38
C SER A 40 19.41 -20.36 -5.28
N ASP A 41 18.83 -20.07 -4.10
CA ASP A 41 17.39 -20.14 -3.85
C ASP A 41 16.95 -18.93 -3.01
N PRO A 42 16.75 -17.76 -3.63
CA PRO A 42 16.34 -16.55 -2.93
C PRO A 42 14.93 -16.69 -2.32
N SER A 43 14.07 -17.53 -2.89
CA SER A 43 12.71 -17.75 -2.38
C SER A 43 12.75 -18.43 -1.02
N LYS A 44 13.54 -19.49 -0.87
CA LYS A 44 13.75 -20.16 0.41
C LYS A 44 14.42 -19.27 1.43
N LEU A 45 15.45 -18.53 1.03
CA LEU A 45 16.19 -17.63 1.93
C LEU A 45 15.26 -16.58 2.55
N VAL A 46 14.40 -15.94 1.75
CA VAL A 46 13.42 -14.96 2.27
C VAL A 46 12.45 -15.61 3.22
N LEU A 47 11.93 -16.80 2.88
CA LEU A 47 11.00 -17.51 3.76
C LEU A 47 11.64 -17.86 5.11
N GLU A 48 12.89 -18.33 5.10
CA GLU A 48 13.67 -18.60 6.32
C GLU A 48 13.89 -17.33 7.16
N MET A 49 14.16 -16.18 6.53
CA MET A 49 14.31 -14.89 7.21
C MET A 49 13.00 -14.33 7.79
N ILE A 50 11.86 -14.67 7.19
CA ILE A 50 10.55 -14.30 7.73
C ILE A 50 10.24 -15.17 8.95
N LEU A 51 10.51 -16.47 8.88
CA LEU A 51 10.26 -17.42 9.97
C LEU A 51 11.26 -17.28 11.13
N ASN A 52 12.50 -16.89 10.85
CA ASN A 52 13.57 -16.73 11.83
C ASN A 52 14.10 -15.28 11.79
N PRO A 53 13.36 -14.32 12.36
CA PRO A 53 13.72 -12.92 12.29
C PRO A 53 15.04 -12.63 13.02
N ILE A 54 15.94 -11.88 12.37
CA ILE A 54 17.28 -11.52 12.90
C ILE A 54 17.16 -10.68 14.18
N PHE A 55 16.14 -9.83 14.24
CA PHE A 55 15.79 -9.08 15.45
C PHE A 55 14.68 -9.81 16.18
N PRO A 56 14.80 -10.04 17.50
CA PRO A 56 13.69 -10.55 18.28
C PRO A 56 12.54 -9.54 18.21
N LEU A 57 11.56 -9.85 17.36
CA LEU A 57 10.32 -9.09 17.26
C LEU A 57 9.63 -9.14 18.63
N CYS A 58 8.92 -8.07 18.99
CA CYS A 58 8.04 -8.08 20.15
C CYS A 58 7.00 -9.20 19.96
N GLN A 59 7.31 -10.40 20.44
CA GLN A 59 6.39 -11.52 20.52
C GLN A 59 5.31 -11.09 21.51
N LYS A 60 4.17 -10.61 21.00
CA LYS A 60 2.96 -10.51 21.81
C LYS A 60 2.40 -11.93 21.93
N GLY A 61 2.88 -12.67 22.93
CA GLY A 61 2.41 -14.03 23.24
C GLY A 61 2.94 -15.11 22.29
N ASP A 62 2.66 -16.36 22.67
CA ASP A 62 3.14 -17.57 22.00
C ASP A 62 2.77 -17.59 20.49
N ASN A 63 3.79 -17.71 19.64
CA ASN A 63 3.73 -18.11 18.23
C ASN A 63 3.02 -17.20 17.20
N VAL A 64 2.82 -15.91 17.47
CA VAL A 64 2.26 -15.00 16.44
C VAL A 64 3.37 -14.52 15.49
N VAL A 65 3.31 -14.94 14.22
CA VAL A 65 4.16 -14.39 13.16
C VAL A 65 3.64 -13.01 12.79
N ILE A 66 4.46 -11.97 13.05
CA ILE A 66 4.15 -10.58 12.71
C ILE A 66 5.06 -10.16 11.56
N ILE A 67 4.47 -9.70 10.46
CA ILE A 67 5.21 -9.09 9.37
C ILE A 67 5.58 -7.65 9.75
N VAL A 68 6.87 -7.33 9.70
CA VAL A 68 7.42 -5.98 9.95
C VAL A 68 8.08 -5.39 8.70
N ASP A 69 8.43 -4.10 8.75
CA ASP A 69 8.91 -3.34 7.60
C ASP A 69 10.10 -4.00 6.86
N TYR A 70 11.06 -4.58 7.57
CA TYR A 70 12.21 -5.23 6.92
C TYR A 70 11.78 -6.50 6.13
N GLN A 71 10.74 -7.21 6.58
CA GLN A 71 10.20 -8.38 5.88
C GLN A 71 9.38 -7.97 4.66
N ILE A 72 8.68 -6.84 4.73
CA ILE A 72 8.06 -6.23 3.54
C ILE A 72 9.14 -5.89 2.52
N TYR A 73 10.25 -5.28 2.95
CA TYR A 73 11.37 -5.00 2.05
C TYR A 73 11.95 -6.26 1.40
N LEU A 74 12.12 -7.35 2.16
CA LEU A 74 12.57 -8.65 1.63
C LEU A 74 11.61 -9.18 0.56
N LEU A 75 10.31 -9.14 0.83
CA LEU A 75 9.28 -9.55 -0.13
C LEU A 75 9.27 -8.64 -1.36
N GLU A 76 9.48 -7.33 -1.22
CA GLU A 76 9.61 -6.39 -2.35
C GLU A 76 10.81 -6.75 -3.23
N GLN A 77 11.97 -7.10 -2.65
CA GLN A 77 13.13 -7.53 -3.43
C GLN A 77 12.87 -8.87 -4.12
N LEU A 78 12.24 -9.83 -3.43
CA LEU A 78 11.92 -11.12 -4.01
C LEU A 78 10.96 -11.01 -5.19
N MET A 79 9.96 -10.13 -5.08
CA MET A 79 9.01 -9.84 -6.16
C MET A 79 9.72 -9.31 -7.41
N ARG A 80 10.75 -8.45 -7.23
CA ARG A 80 11.58 -7.94 -8.33
C ARG A 80 12.49 -9.00 -8.95
N ILE A 81 13.07 -9.89 -8.12
CA ILE A 81 13.92 -10.99 -8.60
C ILE A 81 13.08 -12.00 -9.38
N SER A 82 11.83 -12.23 -8.96
CA SER A 82 10.89 -13.16 -9.59
C SER A 82 11.49 -14.56 -9.84
N PRO A 83 12.01 -15.23 -8.79
CA PRO A 83 12.64 -16.54 -8.97
C PRO A 83 11.62 -17.64 -9.25
N ASP A 84 12.08 -18.73 -9.84
CA ASP A 84 11.30 -19.97 -9.89
C ASP A 84 11.13 -20.54 -8.48
N ILE A 85 9.89 -20.86 -8.13
CA ILE A 85 9.53 -21.34 -6.78
C ILE A 85 9.53 -22.86 -6.76
N GLU A 86 10.45 -23.46 -6.00
CA GLU A 86 10.47 -24.91 -5.81
C GLU A 86 9.21 -25.40 -5.06
N PRO A 87 8.68 -26.61 -5.39
CA PRO A 87 7.47 -27.13 -4.75
C PRO A 87 7.56 -27.28 -3.23
N CYS A 88 8.74 -27.60 -2.69
CA CYS A 88 8.97 -27.69 -1.24
C CYS A 88 8.84 -26.31 -0.57
N VAL A 89 9.46 -25.28 -1.17
CA VAL A 89 9.39 -23.90 -0.69
C VAL A 89 7.97 -23.37 -0.78
N ARG A 90 7.26 -23.63 -1.90
CA ARG A 90 5.84 -23.28 -2.06
C ARG A 90 4.98 -23.85 -0.94
N LYS A 91 5.22 -25.11 -0.54
CA LYS A 91 4.48 -25.78 0.54
C LYS A 91 4.75 -25.14 1.91
N GLU A 92 5.98 -24.70 2.17
CA GLU A 92 6.32 -23.99 3.41
C GLU A 92 5.72 -22.59 3.45
N ALA A 93 5.80 -21.85 2.33
CA ALA A 93 5.16 -20.54 2.20
C ALA A 93 3.63 -20.63 2.37
N LEU A 94 3.01 -21.71 1.88
CA LEU A 94 1.59 -21.96 2.07
C LEU A 94 1.21 -22.12 3.55
N LYS A 95 2.02 -22.83 4.35
CA LYS A 95 1.79 -22.95 5.80
C LYS A 95 1.84 -21.58 6.47
N LEU A 96 2.87 -20.80 6.17
CA LEU A 96 3.01 -19.44 6.68
C LEU A 96 1.82 -18.56 6.29
N ALA A 97 1.33 -18.65 5.05
CA ALA A 97 0.17 -17.89 4.59
C ALA A 97 -1.11 -18.26 5.36
N PHE A 98 -1.31 -19.54 5.69
CA PHE A 98 -2.42 -19.97 6.55
C PHE A 98 -2.29 -19.43 7.98
N ASP A 99 -1.10 -19.48 8.56
CA ASP A 99 -0.84 -18.95 9.91
C ASP A 99 -1.10 -17.43 9.97
N LEU A 100 -0.62 -16.68 8.97
CA LEU A 100 -0.89 -15.25 8.85
C LEU A 100 -2.39 -14.97 8.70
N LYS A 101 -3.10 -15.71 7.84
CA LYS A 101 -4.55 -15.54 7.67
C LYS A 101 -5.33 -15.85 8.94
N ALA A 102 -4.93 -16.86 9.72
CA ALA A 102 -5.53 -17.16 11.02
C ALA A 102 -5.31 -16.03 12.02
N ASN A 103 -4.08 -15.50 12.10
CA ASN A 103 -3.73 -14.40 13.01
C ASN A 103 -4.51 -13.11 12.71
N MET A 104 -4.86 -12.84 11.44
CA MET A 104 -5.68 -11.68 11.05
C MET A 104 -7.12 -11.76 11.54
N LYS A 105 -7.69 -12.96 11.70
CA LYS A 105 -9.05 -13.12 12.22
C LYS A 105 -9.14 -12.77 13.71
N GLU A 106 -8.03 -12.90 14.43
CA GLU A 106 -7.95 -12.67 15.88
C GLU A 106 -7.52 -11.24 16.24
N ASN A 107 -6.89 -10.50 15.31
CA ASN A 107 -6.40 -9.14 15.52
C ASN A 107 -6.69 -8.24 14.30
N THR A 108 -7.56 -7.23 14.48
CA THR A 108 -8.13 -6.45 13.37
C THR A 108 -7.21 -5.38 12.77
N GLU A 109 -5.98 -5.18 13.25
CA GLU A 109 -5.09 -4.13 12.73
C GLU A 109 -3.63 -4.54 12.67
N PHE A 110 -3.20 -5.06 11.52
CA PHE A 110 -1.83 -4.87 11.02
C PHE A 110 -1.86 -4.77 9.48
N PHE A 111 -1.96 -3.55 8.96
CA PHE A 111 -1.85 -3.25 7.51
C PHE A 111 -0.66 -3.99 6.85
N LEU A 112 0.49 -4.04 7.56
CA LEU A 112 1.68 -4.76 7.12
C LEU A 112 1.48 -6.28 7.06
N ALA A 113 0.70 -6.87 7.97
CA ALA A 113 0.39 -8.29 7.93
C ALA A 113 -0.47 -8.62 6.71
N VAL A 114 -1.49 -7.81 6.42
CA VAL A 114 -2.33 -7.96 5.22
C VAL A 114 -1.47 -7.83 3.95
N LEU A 115 -0.64 -6.79 3.88
CA LEU A 115 0.27 -6.57 2.75
C LEU A 115 1.22 -7.77 2.57
N GLY A 116 1.88 -8.21 3.64
CA GLY A 116 2.81 -9.34 3.61
C GLY A 116 2.14 -10.64 3.17
N PHE A 117 0.93 -10.92 3.67
CA PHE A 117 0.14 -12.07 3.22
C PHE A 117 -0.16 -12.01 1.72
N LEU A 118 -0.65 -10.88 1.21
CA LEU A 118 -0.95 -10.72 -0.22
C LEU A 118 0.30 -10.85 -1.09
N MET A 119 1.44 -10.32 -0.63
CA MET A 119 2.74 -10.49 -1.29
C MET A 119 3.17 -11.97 -1.31
N LEU A 120 2.98 -12.71 -0.21
CA LEU A 120 3.25 -14.15 -0.19
C LEU A 120 2.37 -14.91 -1.19
N LEU A 121 1.07 -14.58 -1.27
CA LEU A 121 0.16 -15.22 -2.22
C LEU A 121 0.61 -15.01 -3.67
N SER A 122 1.04 -13.79 -3.98
CA SER A 122 1.54 -13.41 -5.30
C SER A 122 2.85 -14.11 -5.63
N ILE A 123 3.89 -13.91 -4.81
CA ILE A 123 5.25 -14.37 -5.08
C ILE A 123 5.31 -15.90 -5.15
N TYR A 124 4.65 -16.59 -4.21
CA TYR A 124 4.69 -18.05 -4.12
C TYR A 124 3.54 -18.73 -4.88
N LYS A 125 2.72 -17.97 -5.63
CA LYS A 125 1.61 -18.47 -6.45
C LYS A 125 0.66 -19.35 -5.63
N LEU A 126 0.14 -18.80 -4.54
CA LEU A 126 -0.66 -19.52 -3.55
C LEU A 126 -2.15 -19.21 -3.62
N LEU A 127 -2.59 -18.30 -4.50
CA LEU A 127 -4.00 -17.86 -4.55
C LEU A 127 -4.98 -19.03 -4.74
N ASP A 128 -4.58 -20.07 -5.47
CA ASP A 128 -5.36 -21.30 -5.70
C ASP A 128 -5.75 -22.07 -4.42
N SER A 129 -5.13 -21.74 -3.28
CA SER A 129 -5.40 -22.34 -1.97
C SER A 129 -6.33 -21.48 -1.09
N PHE A 130 -6.83 -20.34 -1.60
CA PHE A 130 -7.66 -19.40 -0.85
C PHE A 130 -8.93 -19.02 -1.61
N ASP A 131 -9.96 -18.62 -0.87
CA ASP A 131 -11.15 -18.01 -1.44
C ASP A 131 -10.83 -16.62 -1.99
N GLU A 132 -11.08 -16.38 -3.27
CA GLU A 132 -10.74 -15.12 -3.94
C GLU A 132 -11.51 -13.93 -3.39
N ASP A 133 -12.78 -14.11 -2.98
CA ASP A 133 -13.61 -13.02 -2.46
C ASP A 133 -13.12 -12.58 -1.09
N GLU A 134 -12.75 -13.52 -0.21
CA GLU A 134 -12.08 -13.22 1.06
C GLU A 134 -10.72 -12.51 0.84
N VAL A 135 -9.96 -12.90 -0.19
CA VAL A 135 -8.69 -12.25 -0.51
C VAL A 135 -8.90 -10.83 -1.03
N LEU A 136 -9.90 -10.58 -1.88
CA LEU A 136 -10.25 -9.24 -2.36
C LEU A 136 -10.73 -8.32 -1.24
N GLU A 137 -11.49 -8.86 -0.28
CA GLU A 137 -11.92 -8.13 0.91
C GLU A 137 -10.70 -7.68 1.74
N LEU A 138 -9.68 -8.54 1.89
CA LEU A 138 -8.40 -8.17 2.50
C LEU A 138 -7.63 -7.16 1.64
N PHE A 139 -7.69 -7.28 0.32
CA PHE A 139 -7.00 -6.39 -0.61
C PHE A 139 -7.45 -4.93 -0.48
N ALA A 140 -8.74 -4.70 -0.19
CA ALA A 140 -9.28 -3.35 0.01
C ALA A 140 -8.55 -2.54 1.12
N PHE A 141 -7.92 -3.22 2.10
CA PHE A 141 -7.14 -2.56 3.15
C PHE A 141 -5.79 -2.02 2.66
N VAL A 142 -5.24 -2.61 1.60
CA VAL A 142 -3.93 -2.22 1.04
C VAL A 142 -4.05 -1.53 -0.32
N ALA A 143 -5.27 -1.22 -0.78
CA ALA A 143 -5.52 -0.68 -2.12
C ALA A 143 -4.83 0.67 -2.40
N LEU A 144 -4.46 1.44 -1.37
CA LEU A 144 -3.68 2.68 -1.51
C LEU A 144 -2.16 2.47 -1.48
N HIS A 145 -1.69 1.26 -1.19
CA HIS A 145 -0.27 0.98 -1.12
C HIS A 145 0.39 1.11 -2.51
N LYS A 146 1.64 1.57 -2.55
CA LYS A 146 2.36 1.87 -3.80
C LYS A 146 2.43 0.68 -4.78
N ILE A 147 2.55 -0.55 -4.26
CA ILE A 147 2.61 -1.79 -5.08
C ILE A 147 1.24 -2.43 -5.33
N ALA A 148 0.14 -1.84 -4.86
CA ALA A 148 -1.17 -2.49 -4.86
C ALA A 148 -1.65 -2.85 -6.28
N VAL A 149 -1.44 -1.98 -7.27
CA VAL A 149 -1.86 -2.25 -8.66
C VAL A 149 -1.09 -3.43 -9.26
N GLU A 150 0.24 -3.45 -9.10
CA GLU A 150 1.11 -4.53 -9.56
C GLU A 150 0.75 -5.86 -8.88
N LEU A 151 0.50 -5.81 -7.57
CA LEU A 151 0.11 -6.97 -6.79
C LEU A 151 -1.28 -7.51 -7.18
N PHE A 152 -2.21 -6.63 -7.54
CA PHE A 152 -3.54 -7.01 -8.01
C PHE A 152 -3.48 -7.73 -9.35
N GLU A 153 -2.61 -7.25 -10.26
CA GLU A 153 -2.35 -7.89 -11.55
C GLU A 153 -1.66 -9.25 -11.37
N SER A 154 -0.62 -9.33 -10.53
CA SER A 154 0.15 -10.56 -10.32
C SER A 154 -0.64 -11.66 -9.61
N LEU A 155 -1.63 -11.29 -8.79
CA LEU A 155 -2.61 -12.23 -8.23
C LEU A 155 -3.65 -12.70 -9.26
N GLY A 156 -3.71 -12.10 -10.45
CA GLY A 156 -4.66 -12.49 -11.50
C GLY A 156 -6.05 -11.89 -11.32
N PHE A 157 -6.19 -10.79 -10.57
CA PHE A 157 -7.48 -10.13 -10.36
C PHE A 157 -7.85 -9.09 -11.42
N ALA A 158 -7.03 -8.90 -12.47
CA ALA A 158 -7.26 -7.92 -13.52
C ALA A 158 -8.68 -7.98 -14.14
N ASN A 159 -9.23 -9.18 -14.34
CA ASN A 159 -10.59 -9.38 -14.86
C ASN A 159 -11.71 -8.98 -13.87
N ARG A 160 -11.38 -8.76 -12.58
CA ARG A 160 -12.30 -8.39 -11.51
C ARG A 160 -12.21 -6.91 -11.12
N VAL A 161 -11.37 -6.13 -11.81
CA VAL A 161 -11.09 -4.73 -11.44
C VAL A 161 -12.35 -3.86 -11.38
N SER A 162 -13.30 -4.03 -12.31
CA SER A 162 -14.53 -3.22 -12.31
C SER A 162 -15.38 -3.46 -11.06
N ASP A 163 -15.50 -4.71 -10.61
CA ASP A 163 -16.24 -5.05 -9.40
C ASP A 163 -15.50 -4.58 -8.15
N PHE A 164 -14.16 -4.67 -8.17
CA PHE A 164 -13.32 -4.16 -7.10
C PHE A 164 -13.40 -2.64 -6.96
N VAL A 165 -13.39 -1.88 -8.05
CA VAL A 165 -13.57 -0.41 -8.04
C VAL A 165 -14.93 -0.04 -7.44
N LYS A 166 -16.01 -0.71 -7.85
CA LYS A 166 -17.34 -0.52 -7.24
C LYS A 166 -17.33 -0.83 -5.74
N HIS A 167 -16.65 -1.90 -5.34
CA HIS A 167 -16.49 -2.26 -3.93
C HIS A 167 -15.76 -1.16 -3.13
N LEU A 168 -14.67 -0.61 -3.65
CA LEU A 168 -13.94 0.50 -3.04
C LEU A 168 -14.81 1.77 -2.90
N ILE A 169 -15.60 2.11 -3.94
CA ILE A 169 -16.54 3.24 -3.89
C ILE A 169 -17.58 3.04 -2.79
N ASN A 170 -18.17 1.85 -2.68
CA ASN A 170 -19.13 1.50 -1.62
C ASN A 170 -18.52 1.62 -0.22
N ARG A 171 -17.21 1.38 -0.09
CA ARG A 171 -16.43 1.57 1.15
C ARG A 171 -15.97 3.01 1.39
N LYS A 172 -16.34 3.96 0.51
CA LYS A 172 -15.91 5.36 0.53
C LYS A 172 -14.39 5.54 0.34
N GLN A 173 -13.72 4.55 -0.24
CA GLN A 173 -12.29 4.60 -0.56
C GLN A 173 -12.07 5.21 -1.96
N ILE A 174 -12.54 6.43 -2.16
CA ILE A 174 -12.61 7.10 -3.48
C ILE A 174 -11.22 7.22 -4.13
N VAL A 175 -10.20 7.60 -3.39
CA VAL A 175 -8.83 7.74 -3.92
C VAL A 175 -8.28 6.41 -4.44
N ALA A 176 -8.58 5.31 -3.74
CA ALA A 176 -8.17 3.97 -4.17
C ALA A 176 -8.94 3.56 -5.44
N ALA A 177 -10.26 3.80 -5.46
CA ALA A 177 -11.08 3.52 -6.64
C ALA A 177 -10.55 4.24 -7.88
N VAL A 178 -10.27 5.54 -7.78
CA VAL A 178 -9.67 6.34 -8.87
C VAL A 178 -8.33 5.78 -9.29
N ARG A 179 -7.43 5.45 -8.35
CA ARG A 179 -6.12 4.84 -8.67
C ARG A 179 -6.26 3.56 -9.50
N PHE A 180 -7.20 2.69 -9.15
CA PHE A 180 -7.46 1.47 -9.91
C PHE A 180 -8.15 1.73 -11.25
N SER A 181 -9.10 2.67 -11.31
CA SER A 181 -9.71 3.09 -12.58
C SER A 181 -8.68 3.65 -13.56
N CYS A 182 -7.74 4.49 -13.09
CA CYS A 182 -6.64 4.99 -13.90
C CYS A 182 -5.74 3.85 -14.41
N ALA A 183 -5.35 2.94 -13.52
CA ALA A 183 -4.41 1.87 -13.87
C ALA A 183 -4.97 0.88 -14.91
N TYR A 184 -6.30 0.79 -15.03
CA TYR A 184 -7.00 -0.15 -15.91
C TYR A 184 -7.85 0.55 -16.98
N ASP A 185 -7.69 1.87 -17.17
CA ASP A 185 -8.41 2.69 -18.15
C ASP A 185 -9.95 2.47 -18.12
N LEU A 186 -10.55 2.45 -16.93
CA LEU A 186 -11.97 2.09 -16.75
C LEU A 186 -12.94 3.24 -17.01
N ASP A 187 -12.52 4.47 -16.72
CA ASP A 187 -13.39 5.66 -16.71
C ASP A 187 -12.67 6.82 -17.41
N ASP A 188 -13.44 7.76 -17.96
CA ASP A 188 -12.88 8.98 -18.54
C ASP A 188 -12.23 9.86 -17.47
N GLU A 189 -11.14 10.53 -17.82
CA GLU A 189 -10.36 11.37 -16.91
C GLU A 189 -11.22 12.43 -16.18
N ASP A 190 -12.16 13.06 -16.89
CA ASP A 190 -13.06 14.06 -16.31
C ASP A 190 -13.95 13.46 -15.21
N GLN A 191 -14.41 12.21 -15.37
CA GLN A 191 -15.21 11.51 -14.36
C GLN A 191 -14.37 11.23 -13.11
N LEU A 192 -13.11 10.84 -13.30
CA LEU A 192 -12.16 10.59 -12.21
C LEU A 192 -11.87 11.87 -11.43
N VAL A 193 -11.64 13.00 -12.12
CA VAL A 193 -11.41 14.31 -11.50
C VAL A 193 -12.66 14.80 -10.76
N ASP A 194 -13.86 14.57 -11.29
CA ASP A 194 -15.10 14.91 -10.60
C ASP A 194 -15.31 14.08 -9.33
N MET A 195 -14.99 12.77 -9.34
CA MET A 195 -15.01 11.93 -8.14
C MET A 195 -14.03 12.43 -7.07
N LEU A 196 -12.81 12.81 -7.46
CA LEU A 196 -11.83 13.41 -6.54
C LEU A 196 -12.32 14.74 -5.98
N ARG A 197 -12.92 15.59 -6.82
CA ARG A 197 -13.49 16.87 -6.39
C ARG A 197 -14.60 16.69 -5.37
N GLU A 198 -15.51 15.74 -5.58
CA GLU A 198 -16.57 15.42 -4.62
C GLU A 198 -15.97 14.93 -3.29
N HIS A 199 -14.95 14.08 -3.34
CA HIS A 199 -14.25 13.62 -2.15
C HIS A 199 -13.62 14.78 -1.35
N VAL A 200 -12.96 15.72 -2.03
CA VAL A 200 -12.38 16.94 -1.44
C VAL A 200 -13.46 17.80 -0.76
N GLN A 201 -14.60 18.00 -1.42
CA GLN A 201 -15.72 18.76 -0.87
C GLN A 201 -16.31 18.08 0.38
N ASN A 202 -16.45 16.76 0.35
CA ASN A 202 -16.93 15.98 1.49
C ASN A 202 -15.97 16.07 2.68
N ALA A 203 -14.65 15.96 2.46
CA ALA A 203 -13.65 16.12 3.52
C ALA A 203 -13.72 17.51 4.17
N LYS A 204 -13.86 18.57 3.35
CA LYS A 204 -14.05 19.94 3.81
C LYS A 204 -15.31 20.10 4.67
N LEU A 205 -16.45 19.59 4.22
CA LEU A 205 -17.72 19.68 4.95
C LEU A 205 -17.64 18.96 6.30
N ILE A 206 -16.99 17.80 6.35
CA ILE A 206 -16.77 17.05 7.59
C ILE A 206 -15.97 17.91 8.58
N CYS A 207 -14.82 18.45 8.17
CA CYS A 207 -13.99 19.29 9.03
C CYS A 207 -14.75 20.53 9.52
N GLU A 208 -15.43 21.26 8.64
CA GLU A 208 -16.20 22.44 9.01
C GLU A 208 -17.33 22.10 10.00
N SER A 209 -17.99 20.95 9.82
CA SER A 209 -19.05 20.51 10.73
C SER A 209 -18.52 20.23 12.14
N PHE A 210 -17.33 19.62 12.26
CA PHE A 210 -16.69 19.41 13.56
C PHE A 210 -16.27 20.75 14.17
N CYS A 211 -15.65 21.65 13.40
CA CYS A 211 -15.22 22.95 13.90
C CYS A 211 -16.36 23.85 14.39
N LYS A 212 -17.58 23.69 13.86
CA LYS A 212 -18.78 24.40 14.31
C LYS A 212 -19.41 23.79 15.56
N LYS A 213 -19.31 22.46 15.74
CA LYS A 213 -19.98 21.71 16.82
C LYS A 213 -19.24 21.76 18.16
N THR A 214 -17.93 21.96 18.15
CA THR A 214 -17.11 21.96 19.38
C THR A 214 -16.25 23.21 19.48
N ASN A 215 -15.98 23.65 20.70
CA ASN A 215 -14.99 24.68 20.99
C ASN A 215 -13.64 24.11 21.41
N SER A 216 -13.49 22.78 21.50
CA SER A 216 -12.21 22.14 21.81
C SER A 216 -11.23 22.34 20.66
N ILE A 217 -10.09 22.97 20.96
CA ILE A 217 -8.99 23.19 20.02
C ILE A 217 -8.44 21.84 19.53
N GLU A 218 -8.24 20.88 20.43
CA GLU A 218 -7.71 19.55 20.09
C GLU A 218 -8.57 18.82 19.06
N ILE A 219 -9.90 18.85 19.24
CA ILE A 219 -10.83 18.18 18.30
C ILE A 219 -10.83 18.90 16.94
N LYS A 220 -10.73 20.23 16.93
CA LYS A 220 -10.63 21.02 15.69
C LYS A 220 -9.34 20.70 14.94
N ASP A 221 -8.22 20.65 15.65
CA ASP A 221 -6.92 20.34 15.05
C ASP A 221 -6.89 18.92 14.51
N LYS A 222 -7.46 17.94 15.22
CA LYS A 222 -7.61 16.57 14.70
C LYS A 222 -8.46 16.50 13.42
N ALA A 223 -9.55 17.26 13.36
CA ALA A 223 -10.40 17.31 12.16
C ALA A 223 -9.65 17.96 10.97
N ARG A 224 -8.89 19.02 11.23
CA ARG A 224 -8.03 19.66 10.22
C ARG A 224 -6.91 18.73 9.74
N ASP A 225 -6.29 17.98 10.66
CA ASP A 225 -5.28 16.98 10.32
C ASP A 225 -5.83 15.87 9.44
N GLN A 226 -7.04 15.41 9.74
CA GLN A 226 -7.73 14.43 8.91
C GLN A 226 -8.07 14.99 7.51
N GLU A 227 -8.52 16.26 7.43
CA GLU A 227 -8.73 16.92 6.13
C GLU A 227 -7.40 17.05 5.37
N ILE A 228 -6.33 17.55 5.98
CA ILE A 228 -5.00 17.68 5.35
C ILE A 228 -4.49 16.32 4.85
N ALA A 229 -4.62 15.26 5.63
CA ALA A 229 -4.21 13.92 5.24
C ALA A 229 -5.01 13.42 4.02
N SER A 230 -6.33 13.60 4.02
CA SER A 230 -7.22 13.24 2.91
C SER A 230 -6.91 14.05 1.64
N LEU A 231 -6.60 15.34 1.77
CA LEU A 231 -6.19 16.19 0.66
C LEU A 231 -4.82 15.78 0.11
N GLY A 232 -3.88 15.41 0.99
CA GLY A 232 -2.57 14.90 0.60
C GLY A 232 -2.63 13.63 -0.22
N THR A 233 -3.52 12.67 0.13
CA THR A 233 -3.69 11.45 -0.65
C THR A 233 -4.29 11.71 -2.03
N VAL A 234 -5.17 12.72 -2.18
CA VAL A 234 -5.69 13.16 -3.49
C VAL A 234 -4.58 13.75 -4.35
N LEU A 235 -3.74 14.64 -3.82
CA LEU A 235 -2.59 15.21 -4.56
C LEU A 235 -1.62 14.11 -5.02
N GLN A 236 -1.34 13.14 -4.14
CA GLN A 236 -0.52 12.00 -4.48
C GLN A 236 -1.15 11.19 -5.63
N CYS A 237 -2.46 10.92 -5.58
CA CYS A 237 -3.16 10.21 -6.65
C CYS A 237 -3.12 10.97 -7.99
N ILE A 238 -3.33 12.29 -7.98
CA ILE A 238 -3.25 13.13 -9.19
C ILE A 238 -1.85 13.04 -9.82
N SER A 239 -0.80 13.15 -9.01
CA SER A 239 0.59 13.13 -9.50
C SER A 239 1.03 11.75 -9.99
N GLU A 240 0.65 10.66 -9.31
CA GLU A 240 0.98 9.29 -9.71
C GLU A 240 0.27 8.88 -11.02
N ASN A 241 -0.97 9.33 -11.23
CA ASN A 241 -1.78 8.98 -12.40
C ASN A 241 -1.73 10.01 -13.53
N ARG A 242 -1.01 11.13 -13.35
CA ARG A 242 -0.83 12.20 -14.34
C ARG A 242 -2.16 12.74 -14.91
N LEU A 243 -3.13 13.01 -14.03
CA LEU A 243 -4.42 13.57 -14.42
C LEU A 243 -4.23 15.04 -14.85
N GLU A 244 -4.17 15.29 -16.16
CA GLU A 244 -3.90 16.60 -16.77
C GLU A 244 -5.07 17.59 -16.52
N SER A 245 -6.32 17.11 -16.51
CA SER A 245 -7.50 17.94 -16.26
C SER A 245 -7.65 18.36 -14.79
N ALA A 246 -6.79 17.86 -13.90
CA ALA A 246 -6.84 18.12 -12.46
C ALA A 246 -6.11 19.41 -12.01
N ASP A 247 -5.53 20.19 -12.92
CA ASP A 247 -4.74 21.40 -12.61
C ASP A 247 -5.46 22.42 -11.69
N LEU A 248 -6.77 22.64 -11.93
CA LEU A 248 -7.58 23.51 -11.10
C LEU A 248 -7.80 22.91 -9.72
N LEU A 249 -8.13 21.63 -9.66
CA LEU A 249 -8.36 20.89 -8.41
C LEU A 249 -7.09 20.88 -7.56
N HIS A 250 -5.92 20.66 -8.17
CA HIS A 250 -4.62 20.70 -7.49
C HIS A 250 -4.40 22.04 -6.79
N LYS A 251 -4.61 23.16 -7.49
CA LYS A 251 -4.45 24.52 -6.93
C LYS A 251 -5.44 24.80 -5.81
N GLU A 252 -6.69 24.34 -5.94
CA GLU A 252 -7.72 24.45 -4.90
C GLU A 252 -7.31 23.70 -3.63
N ILE A 253 -6.79 22.48 -3.79
CA ILE A 253 -6.33 21.65 -2.68
C ILE A 253 -5.12 22.28 -1.98
N ASP A 254 -4.11 22.74 -2.73
CA ASP A 254 -2.92 23.40 -2.16
C ASP A 254 -3.32 24.62 -1.33
N HIS A 255 -4.19 25.48 -1.89
CA HIS A 255 -4.69 26.64 -1.18
C HIS A 255 -5.41 26.24 0.11
N ARG A 256 -6.24 25.20 0.08
CA ARG A 256 -6.97 24.72 1.25
C ARG A 256 -6.04 24.17 2.33
N ILE A 257 -5.01 23.39 1.96
CA ILE A 257 -4.02 22.88 2.91
C ILE A 257 -3.28 24.03 3.60
N LEU A 258 -2.91 25.08 2.86
CA LEU A 258 -2.28 26.28 3.44
C LEU A 258 -3.18 26.96 4.47
N VAL A 259 -4.47 27.13 4.15
CA VAL A 259 -5.47 27.69 5.07
C VAL A 259 -5.62 26.82 6.31
N LEU A 260 -5.71 25.49 6.18
CA LEU A 260 -5.85 24.60 7.33
C LEU A 260 -4.63 24.67 8.27
N LYS A 261 -3.42 24.73 7.71
CA LYS A 261 -2.18 24.86 8.48
C LYS A 261 -2.09 26.20 9.23
N SER A 262 -2.61 27.30 8.67
CA SER A 262 -2.57 28.61 9.34
C SER A 262 -3.51 28.73 10.54
N HIS A 263 -4.48 27.82 10.67
CA HIS A 263 -5.46 27.83 11.76
C HIS A 263 -5.11 26.89 12.93
N LYS A 264 -4.02 26.12 12.81
CA LYS A 264 -3.55 25.23 13.89
C LYS A 264 -3.03 26.02 15.08
N GLY A 265 -3.40 25.61 16.30
CA GLY A 265 -2.95 26.24 17.53
C GLY A 265 -3.59 27.59 17.88
N ASN A 266 -4.60 28.04 17.10
CA ASN A 266 -5.44 29.21 17.39
C ASN A 266 -6.81 28.81 17.95
#